data_AF-A0A2V6H3F3-F1
#
_entry.id   AF-A0A2V6H3F3-F1
#
_cell.length_a   1.000
_cell.length_b   1.000
_cell.length_c   1.000
_cell.angle_alpha   90.00
_cell.angle_beta   90.00
_cell.angle_gamma   90.00
#
_symmetry.space_group_name_H-M   'P 1'
#
loop_
_entity.id
_entity.type
_entity.pdbx_description
1 polymer ?
#
loop_
_entity_poly.entity_id
_entity_poly.type
_entity_poly.pdbx_seq_one_letter_code
_entity_poly.pdbx_strand_id
1 'polypeptide(L)'
;PERAETGTQNHEGIAGAAAAVDFLASLAPGATWRERLCAAFQQLHERGDALITQLWNGLQEIKGVRLYGPPPGTERTPTIAFTVNGVPSIKVTKKLAERGVFLSHGDFYAMTVVERLCQTPHGLVRAGCACYTTPEEVDRLLACVRGL
;
A
#
# COMPACT_ATOMS: atom_id res chain seq x y z
N PRO A 1 24.52 22.09 -7.92
CA PRO A 1 23.26 21.41 -8.35
C PRO A 1 23.49 20.58 -9.62
N GLU A 2 23.86 21.19 -10.74
CA GLU A 2 23.92 20.56 -12.07
C GLU A 2 25.06 19.52 -12.26
N ARG A 3 26.02 19.45 -11.32
CA ARG A 3 27.15 18.50 -11.42
C ARG A 3 26.73 17.03 -11.29
N ALA A 4 25.53 16.76 -10.76
CA ALA A 4 24.98 15.41 -10.60
C ALA A 4 23.85 15.10 -11.59
N GLU A 5 23.49 16.05 -12.46
CA GLU A 5 22.34 15.97 -13.38
C GLU A 5 22.86 16.01 -14.81
N THR A 6 23.32 14.85 -15.31
CA THR A 6 23.95 14.76 -16.63
C THR A 6 22.92 14.56 -17.73
N GLY A 7 23.20 15.15 -18.91
CA GLY A 7 22.35 15.01 -20.10
C GLY A 7 21.09 15.86 -20.08
N THR A 8 20.23 15.66 -21.08
CA THR A 8 18.92 16.31 -21.17
C THR A 8 18.01 15.82 -20.06
N GLN A 9 17.40 16.75 -19.33
CA GLN A 9 16.54 16.41 -18.20
C GLN A 9 15.14 15.97 -18.65
N ASN A 10 14.47 15.21 -17.80
CA ASN A 10 13.06 14.83 -18.01
C ASN A 10 12.14 16.02 -17.65
N HIS A 11 12.08 17.02 -18.53
CA HIS A 11 11.36 18.27 -18.29
C HIS A 11 9.88 18.05 -17.97
N GLU A 12 9.20 17.17 -18.71
CA GLU A 12 7.81 16.78 -18.48
C GLU A 12 7.63 16.12 -17.10
N GLY A 13 8.54 15.21 -16.71
CA GLY A 13 8.52 14.55 -15.40
C GLY A 13 8.78 15.51 -14.24
N ILE A 14 9.64 16.51 -14.42
CA ILE A 14 9.90 17.55 -13.42
C ILE A 14 8.64 18.40 -13.20
N ALA A 15 7.98 18.83 -14.28
CA ALA A 15 6.72 19.57 -14.19
C ALA A 15 5.62 18.73 -13.52
N GLY A 16 5.50 17.45 -13.90
CA GLY A 16 4.56 16.51 -13.30
C GLY A 16 4.83 16.26 -11.81
N ALA A 17 6.09 16.16 -11.40
CA ALA A 17 6.46 16.00 -10.00
C ALA A 17 6.05 17.23 -9.17
N ALA A 18 6.30 18.45 -9.67
CA ALA A 18 5.85 19.67 -9.01
C ALA A 18 4.32 19.70 -8.83
N ALA A 19 3.57 19.38 -9.89
CA ALA A 19 2.11 19.30 -9.84
C ALA A 19 1.60 18.24 -8.84
N ALA A 20 2.29 17.10 -8.72
CA ALA A 20 1.95 16.07 -7.74
C ALA A 20 2.13 16.56 -6.30
N VAL A 21 3.17 17.36 -6.03
CA VAL A 21 3.35 17.94 -4.69
C VAL A 21 2.30 19.01 -4.42
N ASP A 22 1.92 19.82 -5.40
CA ASP A 22 0.82 20.79 -5.26
C ASP A 22 -0.52 20.11 -5.00
N PHE A 23 -0.78 18.97 -5.65
CA PHE A 23 -1.94 18.13 -5.35
C PHE A 23 -1.92 17.66 -3.89
N LEU A 24 -0.81 17.11 -3.39
CA LEU A 24 -0.70 16.69 -1.99
C LEU A 24 -0.90 17.87 -1.02
N ALA A 25 -0.32 19.03 -1.31
CA ALA A 25 -0.53 20.24 -0.53
C ALA A 25 -1.99 20.73 -0.59
N SER A 26 -2.78 20.38 -1.61
CA SER A 26 -4.20 20.75 -1.72
C SER A 26 -5.12 19.95 -0.81
N LEU A 27 -4.65 18.84 -0.25
CA LEU A 27 -5.45 17.96 0.60
C LEU A 27 -5.74 18.55 1.98
N ALA A 28 -4.98 19.57 2.42
CA ALA A 28 -5.16 20.21 3.71
C ALA A 28 -4.94 21.73 3.64
N PRO A 29 -5.61 22.52 4.49
CA PRO A 29 -5.40 23.96 4.58
C PRO A 29 -4.05 24.29 5.26
N GLY A 30 -3.56 25.52 5.05
CA GLY A 30 -2.35 26.05 5.68
C GLY A 30 -1.93 27.37 5.03
N ALA A 31 -1.20 28.22 5.76
CA ALA A 31 -0.79 29.53 5.26
C ALA A 31 0.42 29.41 4.32
N THR A 32 1.32 28.46 4.60
CA THR A 32 2.46 28.14 3.74
C THR A 32 2.34 26.77 3.10
N TRP A 33 3.08 26.56 2.00
CA TRP A 33 3.13 25.28 1.31
C TRP A 33 3.66 24.14 2.21
N ARG A 34 4.63 24.44 3.08
CA ARG A 34 5.18 23.48 4.05
C ARG A 34 4.13 23.10 5.10
N GLU A 35 3.40 24.06 5.64
CA GLU A 35 2.31 23.78 6.59
C GLU A 35 1.22 22.92 5.97
N ARG A 36 0.81 23.22 4.73
CA ARG A 36 -0.17 22.44 3.97
C ARG A 36 0.27 20.98 3.80
N LEU A 37 1.53 20.75 3.44
CA LEU A 37 2.07 19.39 3.31
C LEU A 37 2.15 18.66 4.65
N CYS A 38 2.60 19.32 5.71
CA CYS A 38 2.64 18.72 7.05
C CYS A 38 1.24 18.32 7.51
N ALA A 39 0.24 19.19 7.35
CA ALA A 39 -1.15 18.92 7.68
C ALA A 39 -1.72 17.78 6.83
N ALA A 40 -1.44 17.76 5.51
CA ALA A 40 -1.89 16.71 4.61
C ALA A 40 -1.31 15.34 5.00
N PHE A 41 0.00 15.26 5.27
CA PHE A 41 0.62 13.99 5.68
C PHE A 41 0.10 13.51 7.04
N GLN A 42 -0.17 14.40 7.99
CA GLN A 42 -0.80 14.04 9.26
C GLN A 42 -2.20 13.44 9.04
N GLN A 43 -3.06 14.12 8.28
CA GLN A 43 -4.42 13.62 8.00
C GLN A 43 -4.41 12.29 7.23
N LEU A 44 -3.49 12.15 6.26
CA LEU A 44 -3.32 10.90 5.51
C LEU A 44 -2.82 9.77 6.41
N HIS A 45 -1.96 10.06 7.39
CA HIS A 45 -1.53 9.07 8.37
C HIS A 45 -2.70 8.61 9.25
N GLU A 46 -3.46 9.53 9.83
CA GLU A 46 -4.63 9.22 10.67
C GLU A 46 -5.68 8.40 9.91
N ARG A 47 -6.01 8.78 8.66
CA ARG A 47 -6.91 8.02 7.80
C ARG A 47 -6.32 6.66 7.43
N GLY A 48 -5.03 6.61 7.11
CA GLY A 48 -4.31 5.39 6.80
C GLY A 48 -4.33 4.40 7.97
N ASP A 49 -4.19 4.88 9.19
CA ASP A 49 -4.23 4.07 10.42
C ASP A 49 -5.61 3.46 10.66
N ALA A 50 -6.70 4.19 10.39
CA ALA A 50 -8.04 3.63 10.43
C ALA A 50 -8.24 2.50 9.39
N LEU A 51 -7.85 2.76 8.13
CA LEU A 51 -7.98 1.79 7.04
C LEU A 51 -7.11 0.55 7.25
N ILE A 52 -5.87 0.72 7.71
CA ILE A 52 -4.97 -0.41 7.96
C ILE A 52 -5.44 -1.25 9.14
N THR A 53 -6.08 -0.63 10.15
CA THR A 53 -6.67 -1.34 11.28
C THR A 53 -7.85 -2.20 10.82
N GLN A 54 -8.76 -1.64 10.01
CA GLN A 54 -9.87 -2.38 9.43
C GLN A 54 -9.37 -3.55 8.57
N LEU A 55 -8.42 -3.30 7.67
CA LEU A 55 -7.86 -4.32 6.79
C LEU A 55 -7.14 -5.42 7.57
N TRP A 56 -6.30 -5.06 8.54
CA TRP A 56 -5.58 -6.02 9.38
C TRP A 56 -6.53 -6.90 10.16
N ASN A 57 -7.46 -6.31 10.90
CA ASN A 57 -8.42 -7.04 11.72
C ASN A 57 -9.29 -7.95 10.86
N GLY A 58 -9.78 -7.45 9.72
CA GLY A 58 -10.58 -8.25 8.81
C GLY A 58 -9.82 -9.43 8.22
N LEU A 59 -8.54 -9.26 7.84
CA LEU A 59 -7.73 -10.34 7.29
C LEU A 59 -7.33 -11.37 8.35
N GLN A 60 -7.03 -10.96 9.58
CA GLN A 60 -6.60 -11.88 10.64
C GLN A 60 -7.71 -12.88 11.04
N GLU A 61 -8.97 -12.49 10.85
CA GLU A 61 -10.14 -13.35 11.13
C GLU A 61 -10.36 -14.42 10.05
N ILE A 62 -9.73 -14.29 8.87
CA ILE A 62 -9.92 -15.23 7.77
C ILE A 62 -9.05 -16.46 7.99
N LYS A 63 -9.69 -17.62 8.17
CA LYS A 63 -8.99 -18.89 8.35
C LYS A 63 -8.00 -19.14 7.21
N GLY A 64 -6.75 -19.41 7.58
CA GLY A 64 -5.68 -19.71 6.63
C GLY A 64 -5.00 -18.47 6.05
N VAL A 65 -5.43 -17.26 6.40
CA VAL A 65 -4.65 -16.04 6.12
C VAL A 65 -3.56 -15.89 7.18
N ARG A 66 -2.34 -15.60 6.73
CA ARG A 66 -1.22 -15.23 7.59
C ARG A 66 -0.71 -13.84 7.23
N LEU A 67 -0.65 -12.96 8.21
CA LEU A 67 -0.19 -11.58 8.06
C LEU A 67 1.30 -11.45 8.37
N TYR A 68 1.96 -10.49 7.71
CA TYR A 68 3.38 -10.16 7.92
C TYR A 68 3.54 -8.65 8.15
N GLY A 69 4.42 -8.32 9.10
CA GLY A 69 4.66 -6.96 9.57
C GLY A 69 4.09 -6.71 10.96
N PRO A 70 4.31 -5.51 11.53
CA PRO A 70 3.76 -5.14 12.82
C PRO A 70 2.23 -5.01 12.75
N PRO A 71 1.49 -5.29 13.84
CA PRO A 71 0.07 -5.02 13.92
C PRO A 71 -0.23 -3.51 13.93
N PRO A 72 -1.49 -3.09 13.72
CA PRO A 72 -1.92 -1.71 13.93
C PRO A 72 -1.63 -1.24 15.36
N GLY A 73 -1.40 0.07 15.53
CA GLY A 73 -0.97 0.67 16.80
C GLY A 73 0.55 0.81 16.94
N THR A 74 1.33 0.25 16.01
CA THR A 74 2.76 0.55 15.84
C THR A 74 2.94 1.44 14.62
N GLU A 75 3.92 2.37 14.66
CA GLU A 75 4.26 3.21 13.52
C GLU A 75 4.49 2.38 12.25
N ARG A 76 3.68 2.64 11.21
CA ARG A 76 3.73 1.93 9.94
C ARG A 76 3.14 2.76 8.80
N THR A 77 3.50 2.40 7.58
CA THR A 77 2.70 2.79 6.41
C THR A 77 1.48 1.87 6.28
N PRO A 78 0.38 2.33 5.64
CA PRO A 78 -0.84 1.54 5.49
C PRO A 78 -0.69 0.49 4.37
N THR A 79 0.28 -0.41 4.51
CA THR A 79 0.57 -1.52 3.60
C THR A 79 0.75 -2.82 4.38
N ILE A 80 0.10 -3.90 3.94
CA ILE A 80 0.14 -5.24 4.55
C ILE A 80 0.64 -6.24 3.51
N ALA A 81 1.49 -7.16 3.96
CA ALA A 81 1.77 -8.39 3.23
C ALA A 81 1.09 -9.58 3.91
N PHE A 82 0.55 -10.51 3.12
CA PHE A 82 -0.12 -11.69 3.62
C PHE A 82 0.01 -12.89 2.68
N THR A 83 -0.26 -14.08 3.19
CA THR A 83 -0.41 -15.32 2.42
C THR A 83 -1.71 -16.01 2.75
N VAL A 84 -2.18 -16.87 1.84
CA VAL A 84 -3.34 -17.74 2.03
C VAL A 84 -2.87 -19.19 1.97
N ASN A 85 -3.09 -19.95 3.04
CA ASN A 85 -2.60 -21.32 3.17
C ASN A 85 -3.05 -22.19 2.00
N GLY A 86 -2.11 -22.88 1.37
CA GLY A 86 -2.39 -23.77 0.23
C GLY A 86 -2.66 -23.05 -1.10
N VAL A 87 -2.62 -21.72 -1.15
CA VAL A 87 -2.88 -20.94 -2.36
C VAL A 87 -1.68 -20.05 -2.70
N PRO A 88 -0.96 -20.31 -3.81
CA PRO A 88 0.12 -19.44 -4.27
C PRO A 88 -0.34 -17.99 -4.46
N SER A 89 0.48 -17.02 -4.05
CA SER A 89 0.14 -15.58 -4.06
C SER A 89 -0.31 -15.07 -5.43
N ILE A 90 0.28 -15.56 -6.53
CA ILE A 90 -0.17 -15.26 -7.90
C ILE A 90 -1.61 -15.70 -8.19
N LYS A 91 -2.05 -16.85 -7.65
CA LYS A 91 -3.42 -17.33 -7.82
C LYS A 91 -4.41 -16.48 -7.01
N VAL A 92 -4.01 -16.05 -5.81
CA VAL A 92 -4.79 -15.11 -5.00
C VAL A 92 -5.04 -13.82 -5.79
N THR A 93 -3.98 -13.15 -6.27
CA THR A 93 -4.15 -11.88 -6.99
C THR A 93 -4.91 -12.01 -8.30
N LYS A 94 -4.76 -13.13 -9.02
CA LYS A 94 -5.54 -13.39 -10.25
C LYS A 94 -7.04 -13.51 -9.95
N LYS A 95 -7.44 -14.34 -8.97
CA LYS A 95 -8.84 -14.48 -8.56
C LYS A 95 -9.45 -13.15 -8.08
N LEU A 96 -8.67 -12.33 -7.37
CA LEU A 96 -9.12 -11.01 -6.91
C LEU A 96 -9.25 -10.01 -8.07
N ALA A 97 -8.35 -10.04 -9.04
CA ALA A 97 -8.41 -9.18 -10.21
C ALA A 97 -9.64 -9.45 -11.09
N GLU A 98 -10.10 -10.70 -11.20
CA GLU A 98 -11.37 -11.05 -11.86
C GLU A 98 -12.59 -10.37 -11.21
N ARG A 99 -12.47 -10.03 -9.93
CA ARG A 99 -13.47 -9.28 -9.18
C ARG A 99 -13.11 -7.79 -9.12
N GLY A 100 -12.20 -7.28 -9.94
CA GLY A 100 -11.78 -5.87 -9.95
C GLY A 100 -11.08 -5.42 -8.67
N VAL A 101 -10.42 -6.32 -7.92
CA VAL A 101 -9.55 -5.99 -6.78
C VAL A 101 -8.10 -6.22 -7.20
N PHE A 102 -7.35 -5.15 -7.40
CA PHE A 102 -5.99 -5.21 -7.95
C PHE A 102 -4.93 -5.14 -6.85
N LEU A 103 -4.27 -6.28 -6.61
CA LEU A 103 -3.18 -6.41 -5.64
C LEU A 103 -1.90 -6.86 -6.34
N SER A 104 -0.75 -6.62 -5.70
CA SER A 104 0.54 -7.13 -6.16
C SER A 104 0.88 -8.46 -5.49
N HIS A 105 1.63 -9.32 -6.19
CA HIS A 105 2.25 -10.51 -5.61
C HIS A 105 3.74 -10.57 -5.93
N GLY A 106 4.49 -11.31 -5.14
CA GLY A 106 5.92 -11.57 -5.36
C GLY A 106 6.78 -11.15 -4.18
N ASP A 107 8.02 -10.75 -4.47
CA ASP A 107 8.99 -10.36 -3.45
C ASP A 107 9.14 -8.84 -3.25
N PHE A 108 8.56 -8.04 -4.15
CA PHE A 108 8.60 -6.58 -4.12
C PHE A 108 10.03 -5.98 -4.07
N TYR A 109 10.98 -6.61 -4.76
CA TYR A 109 12.40 -6.27 -4.73
C TYR A 109 13.05 -6.48 -3.34
N ALA A 110 12.41 -7.26 -2.47
CA ALA A 110 12.85 -7.57 -1.11
C ALA A 110 13.10 -9.07 -0.89
N MET A 111 13.78 -9.71 -1.86
CA MET A 111 14.02 -11.17 -1.91
C MET A 111 14.54 -11.75 -0.59
N THR A 112 15.56 -11.13 0.01
CA THR A 112 16.18 -11.60 1.26
C THR A 112 15.17 -11.71 2.42
N VAL A 113 14.22 -10.77 2.50
CA VAL A 113 13.18 -10.79 3.54
C VAL A 113 12.21 -11.94 3.29
N VAL A 114 11.81 -12.13 2.04
CA VAL A 114 10.88 -13.19 1.62
C VAL A 114 11.46 -14.59 1.83
N GLU A 115 12.76 -14.77 1.58
CA GLU A 115 13.50 -16.00 1.90
C GLU A 115 13.52 -16.28 3.40
N ARG A 116 13.84 -15.27 4.22
CA ARG A 116 13.84 -15.41 5.69
C ARG A 116 12.46 -15.67 6.28
N LEU A 117 11.40 -15.23 5.61
CA LEU A 117 10.02 -15.57 5.96
C LEU A 117 9.57 -16.93 5.39
N CYS A 118 10.45 -17.62 4.65
CA CYS A 118 10.18 -18.89 3.99
C CYS A 118 8.97 -18.85 3.05
N GLN A 119 8.80 -17.73 2.32
CA GLN A 119 7.70 -17.53 1.38
C GLN A 119 8.11 -17.73 -0.08
N THR A 120 9.31 -18.24 -0.33
CA THR A 120 9.73 -18.67 -1.67
C THR A 120 9.13 -20.04 -2.03
N PRO A 121 8.86 -20.31 -3.32
CA PRO A 121 9.02 -19.44 -4.50
C PRO A 121 7.81 -18.53 -4.77
N HIS A 122 6.76 -18.59 -3.95
CA HIS A 122 5.46 -17.99 -4.28
C HIS A 122 5.33 -16.50 -3.89
N GLY A 123 6.23 -15.99 -3.05
CA GLY A 123 6.19 -14.64 -2.53
C GLY A 123 4.96 -14.38 -1.67
N LEU A 124 4.67 -13.10 -1.48
CA LEU A 124 3.58 -12.60 -0.66
C LEU A 124 2.50 -11.96 -1.56
N VAL A 125 1.30 -11.78 -1.03
CA VAL A 125 0.34 -10.80 -1.56
C VAL A 125 0.52 -9.50 -0.80
N ARG A 126 0.51 -8.36 -1.49
CA ARG A 126 0.60 -7.03 -0.87
C ARG A 126 -0.61 -6.18 -1.23
N ALA A 127 -1.22 -5.62 -0.19
CA ALA A 127 -2.30 -4.65 -0.27
C ALA A 127 -1.86 -3.37 0.47
N GLY A 128 -2.23 -2.21 -0.06
CA GLY A 128 -1.94 -0.93 0.59
C GLY A 128 -3.01 0.10 0.29
N CYS A 129 -3.17 1.04 1.20
CA CYS A 129 -4.12 2.14 1.07
C CYS A 129 -3.41 3.37 0.52
N ALA A 130 -4.03 4.02 -0.45
CA ALA A 130 -3.62 5.31 -0.99
C ALA A 130 -4.48 6.44 -0.38
N CYS A 131 -4.17 7.69 -0.73
CA CYS A 131 -4.93 8.86 -0.27
C CYS A 131 -6.41 8.86 -0.72
N TYR A 132 -6.73 8.08 -1.74
CA TYR A 132 -8.09 7.93 -2.28
C TYR A 132 -8.76 6.60 -1.89
N THR A 133 -8.11 5.71 -1.13
CA THR A 133 -8.72 4.44 -0.71
C THR A 133 -9.83 4.66 0.30
N THR A 134 -10.96 3.97 0.09
CA THR A 134 -12.16 4.07 0.92
C THR A 134 -12.33 2.87 1.84
N PRO A 135 -13.04 3.00 2.98
CA PRO A 135 -13.40 1.86 3.84
C PRO A 135 -14.17 0.77 3.09
N GLU A 136 -15.02 1.15 2.13
CA GLU A 136 -15.82 0.23 1.32
C GLU A 136 -14.94 -0.63 0.39
N GLU A 137 -13.85 -0.06 -0.15
CA GLU A 137 -12.86 -0.82 -0.92
C GLU A 137 -12.10 -1.83 -0.04
N VAL A 138 -11.84 -1.50 1.23
CA VAL A 138 -11.26 -2.43 2.20
C VAL A 138 -12.23 -3.58 2.46
N ASP A 139 -13.52 -3.31 2.70
CA ASP A 139 -14.54 -4.35 2.89
C ASP A 139 -14.68 -5.26 1.67
N ARG A 140 -14.63 -4.67 0.47
CA ARG A 140 -14.67 -5.41 -0.79
C ARG A 140 -13.47 -6.34 -0.95
N LEU A 141 -12.27 -5.89 -0.57
CA LEU A 141 -11.08 -6.74 -0.54
C LEU A 141 -11.27 -7.90 0.44
N LEU A 142 -11.71 -7.62 1.67
CA LEU A 142 -11.92 -8.63 2.70
C LEU A 142 -12.94 -9.69 2.26
N ALA A 143 -14.07 -9.26 1.67
CA ALA A 143 -15.07 -10.16 1.11
C ALA A 143 -14.50 -11.04 -0.01
N CYS A 144 -13.63 -10.49 -0.87
CA CYS A 144 -12.98 -11.28 -1.91
C CYS A 144 -12.03 -12.33 -1.34
N VAL A 145 -11.23 -11.99 -0.32
CA VAL A 145 -10.30 -12.92 0.32
C VAL A 145 -11.05 -14.02 1.08
N ARG A 146 -12.17 -13.71 1.74
CA ARG A 146 -13.03 -14.71 2.41
C ARG A 146 -13.60 -15.75 1.44
N GLY A 147 -13.82 -15.38 0.18
CA GLY A 147 -14.37 -16.26 -0.86
C GLY A 147 -13.32 -16.99 -1.70
N LEU A 148 -12.07 -17.10 -1.23
CA LEU A 148 -10.97 -17.81 -1.92
C LEU A 148 -10.95 -19.30 -1.62
#